data_AF-A0A7W0JNF3-F1
#
_entry.id   AF-A0A7W0JNF3-F1
#
_cell.length_a   1.000
_cell.length_b   1.000
_cell.length_c   1.000
_cell.angle_alpha   90.00
_cell.angle_beta   90.00
_cell.angle_gamma   90.00
#
_symmetry.space_group_name_H-M   'P 1'
#
loop_
_entity.id
_entity.type
_entity.pdbx_description
1 polymer ?
#
loop_
_entity_poly.entity_id
_entity_poly.type
_entity_poly.pdbx_seq_one_letter_code
_entity_poly.pdbx_strand_id
1 'polypeptide(L)'
;MSSAPKPPTGAQQAGRRLWRAVLGDFELAEHELVLLREAVAVVDVCHELQAVVATHGPMVDGKANPALVELRMQRQLLGRLLAALRVPLGAEEDQPAGRLQRRTTRGFYGVRAVS
;
A
#
# COMPACT_ATOMS: atom_id res chain seq x y z
N MET A 1 1.51 22.99 -10.64
CA MET A 1 0.69 21.98 -9.94
C MET A 1 1.46 20.67 -9.99
N SER A 2 1.93 20.13 -8.85
CA SER A 2 2.65 18.84 -8.88
C SER A 2 1.64 17.73 -9.17
N SER A 3 1.81 17.02 -10.28
CA SER A 3 0.96 15.89 -10.65
C SER A 3 1.21 14.75 -9.67
N ALA A 4 0.15 14.17 -9.11
CA ALA A 4 0.27 12.95 -8.31
C ALA A 4 0.98 11.85 -9.14
N PRO A 5 1.86 11.04 -8.52
CA PRO A 5 2.59 10.02 -9.26
C PRO A 5 1.63 8.94 -9.78
N LYS A 6 1.92 8.46 -10.99
CA LYS A 6 1.11 7.42 -11.65
C LYS A 6 1.39 6.05 -11.01
N PRO A 7 0.38 5.17 -10.95
CA PRO A 7 0.58 3.79 -10.52
C PRO A 7 1.60 3.08 -11.41
N PRO A 8 2.30 2.03 -10.91
CA PRO A 8 3.24 1.27 -11.70
C PRO A 8 2.57 0.64 -12.92
N THR A 9 3.32 0.56 -14.03
CA THR A 9 2.87 -0.10 -15.26
C THR A 9 2.47 -1.54 -14.96
N GLY A 10 1.32 -1.98 -15.48
CA GLY A 10 0.81 -3.34 -15.25
C GLY A 10 -0.07 -3.50 -14.00
N ALA A 11 -0.19 -2.47 -13.15
CA ALA A 11 -1.10 -2.51 -12.01
C ALA A 11 -2.55 -2.80 -12.46
N GLN A 12 -3.18 -3.77 -11.81
CA GLN A 12 -4.57 -4.16 -12.04
C GLN A 12 -5.51 -3.41 -11.10
N GLN A 13 -6.76 -3.85 -11.01
CA GLN A 13 -7.81 -3.13 -10.29
C GLN A 13 -7.51 -3.01 -8.79
N ALA A 14 -7.07 -4.09 -8.14
CA ALA A 14 -6.80 -4.12 -6.70
C ALA A 14 -5.61 -3.21 -6.35
N GLY A 15 -4.54 -3.30 -7.12
CA GLY A 15 -3.33 -2.49 -7.01
C GLY A 15 -3.59 -1.01 -7.24
N ARG A 16 -4.32 -0.64 -8.30
CA ARG A 16 -4.72 0.75 -8.56
C ARG A 16 -5.60 1.33 -7.45
N ARG A 17 -6.40 0.50 -6.79
CA ARG A 17 -7.22 0.92 -5.63
C ARG A 17 -6.32 1.21 -4.43
N LEU A 18 -5.38 0.33 -4.11
CA LEU A 18 -4.41 0.54 -3.04
C LEU A 18 -3.59 1.82 -3.27
N TRP A 19 -3.03 1.98 -4.48
CA TRP A 19 -2.25 3.16 -4.88
C TRP A 19 -2.99 4.48 -4.62
N ARG A 20 -4.24 4.58 -5.09
CA ARG A 20 -5.06 5.78 -4.90
C ARG A 20 -5.46 6.01 -3.45
N ALA A 21 -5.74 4.96 -2.69
CA ALA A 21 -6.09 5.08 -1.28
C ALA A 21 -4.91 5.65 -0.48
N VAL A 22 -3.71 5.11 -0.67
CA VAL A 22 -2.51 5.56 0.06
C VAL A 22 -2.13 6.99 -0.33
N LEU A 23 -2.00 7.30 -1.62
CA LEU A 23 -1.61 8.64 -2.06
C LEU A 23 -2.71 9.71 -1.90
N GLY A 24 -3.96 9.28 -1.70
CA GLY A 24 -5.05 10.18 -1.35
C GLY A 24 -4.88 10.77 0.05
N ASP A 25 -4.39 9.95 0.98
CA ASP A 25 -4.32 10.28 2.40
C ASP A 25 -2.91 10.67 2.87
N PHE A 26 -1.86 10.28 2.13
CA PHE A 26 -0.47 10.42 2.56
C PHE A 26 0.43 11.00 1.46
N GLU A 27 1.38 11.83 1.87
CA GLU A 27 2.51 12.21 1.04
C GLU A 27 3.68 11.27 1.36
N LEU A 28 4.29 10.68 0.33
CA LEU A 28 5.29 9.62 0.47
C LEU A 28 6.66 10.08 -0.03
N ALA A 29 7.70 9.75 0.71
CA ALA A 29 9.09 9.84 0.26
C ALA A 29 9.39 8.79 -0.84
N GLU A 30 10.51 8.96 -1.54
CA GLU A 30 10.89 8.07 -2.65
C GLU A 30 11.01 6.60 -2.21
N HIS A 31 11.60 6.33 -1.05
CA HIS A 31 11.75 4.97 -0.53
C HIS A 31 10.39 4.35 -0.13
N GLU A 32 9.44 5.15 0.36
CA GLU A 32 8.07 4.70 0.64
C GLU A 32 7.31 4.42 -0.66
N LEU A 33 7.54 5.22 -1.72
CA LEU A 33 6.97 4.94 -3.04
C LEU A 33 7.48 3.62 -3.62
N VAL A 34 8.74 3.24 -3.38
CA VAL A 34 9.26 1.92 -3.77
C VAL A 34 8.50 0.81 -3.06
N LEU A 35 8.32 0.90 -1.74
CA LEU A 35 7.53 -0.08 -0.97
C LEU A 35 6.07 -0.15 -1.42
N LEU A 36 5.46 0.99 -1.74
CA LEU A 36 4.08 1.02 -2.24
C LEU A 36 3.96 0.36 -3.62
N ARG A 37 4.94 0.52 -4.52
CA ARG A 37 4.94 -0.15 -5.82
C ARG A 37 4.98 -1.67 -5.67
N GLU A 38 5.82 -2.18 -4.78
CA GLU A 38 5.85 -3.63 -4.47
C GLU A 38 4.53 -4.10 -3.87
N ALA A 39 3.95 -3.34 -2.93
CA ALA A 39 2.65 -3.68 -2.33
C ALA A 39 1.51 -3.72 -3.37
N VAL A 40 1.55 -2.84 -4.38
CA VAL A 40 0.61 -2.83 -5.51
C VAL A 40 0.68 -4.13 -6.31
N ALA A 41 1.90 -4.60 -6.64
CA ALA A 41 2.05 -5.87 -7.36
C ALA A 41 1.56 -7.06 -6.52
N VAL A 42 1.93 -7.11 -5.24
CA VAL A 42 1.54 -8.22 -4.35
C VAL A 42 0.03 -8.29 -4.14
N VAL A 43 -0.67 -7.15 -4.02
CA VAL A 43 -2.13 -7.18 -3.85
C VAL A 43 -2.86 -7.64 -5.12
N ASP A 44 -2.34 -7.34 -6.30
CA ASP A 44 -2.89 -7.85 -7.57
C ASP A 44 -2.71 -9.38 -7.65
N VAL A 45 -1.53 -9.91 -7.32
CA VAL A 45 -1.29 -11.37 -7.23
C VAL A 45 -2.20 -12.03 -6.20
N CYS A 46 -2.40 -11.42 -5.03
CA CYS A 46 -3.32 -11.92 -4.03
C CYS A 46 -4.76 -12.01 -4.57
N HIS A 47 -5.19 -11.05 -5.38
CA HIS A 47 -6.51 -11.04 -5.98
C HIS A 47 -6.69 -12.18 -6.99
N GLU A 48 -5.69 -12.41 -7.85
CA GLU A 48 -5.68 -13.52 -8.80
C GLU A 48 -5.72 -14.88 -8.10
N LEU A 49 -4.84 -15.11 -7.12
CA LEU A 49 -4.79 -16.36 -6.36
C LEU A 49 -6.09 -16.59 -5.58
N GLN A 50 -6.68 -15.54 -5.02
CA GLN A 50 -7.98 -15.63 -4.35
C GLN A 50 -9.09 -16.07 -5.31
N ALA A 51 -9.06 -15.63 -6.57
CA ALA A 51 -10.01 -16.08 -7.59
C ALA A 51 -9.80 -17.57 -7.94
N VAL A 52 -8.55 -18.03 -8.04
CA VAL A 52 -8.23 -19.46 -8.26
C VAL A 52 -8.75 -20.31 -7.09
N VAL A 53 -8.50 -19.89 -5.85
CA VAL A 53 -9.00 -20.60 -4.66
C VAL A 53 -10.52 -20.56 -4.58
N ALA A 54 -11.17 -19.47 -4.99
CA ALA A 54 -12.63 -19.40 -5.02
C ALA A 54 -13.23 -20.38 -6.03
N THR A 55 -12.59 -20.57 -7.18
CA THR A 55 -13.04 -21.50 -8.23
C THR A 55 -12.80 -22.96 -7.86
N HIS A 56 -11.62 -23.30 -7.35
CA HIS A 56 -11.21 -24.69 -7.13
C HIS A 56 -11.36 -25.16 -5.69
N GLY A 57 -11.71 -24.26 -4.78
CA GLY A 57 -11.79 -24.54 -3.35
C GLY A 57 -10.42 -24.62 -2.66
N PRO A 58 -10.42 -24.81 -1.32
CA PRO A 58 -9.20 -24.85 -0.52
C PRO A 58 -8.44 -26.19 -0.61
N MET A 59 -9.07 -27.25 -1.13
CA MET A 59 -8.50 -28.59 -1.26
C MET A 59 -8.64 -29.07 -2.71
N VAL A 60 -7.56 -29.62 -3.28
CA VAL A 60 -7.50 -30.23 -4.62
C VAL A 60 -6.86 -31.61 -4.46
N ASP A 61 -7.54 -32.66 -4.92
CA ASP A 61 -7.08 -34.06 -4.83
C ASP A 61 -6.60 -34.49 -3.44
N GLY A 62 -7.35 -34.09 -2.39
CA GLY A 62 -7.05 -34.42 -1.00
C GLY A 62 -5.86 -33.65 -0.40
N LYS A 63 -5.26 -32.70 -1.14
CA LYS A 63 -4.18 -31.83 -0.66
C LYS A 63 -4.64 -30.38 -0.63
N ALA A 64 -3.94 -29.55 0.15
CA ALA A 64 -4.19 -28.11 0.14
C ALA A 64 -3.96 -27.55 -1.27
N ASN A 65 -4.87 -26.70 -1.74
CA ASN A 65 -4.75 -26.03 -3.03
C ASN A 65 -3.41 -25.25 -3.07
N PRO A 66 -2.52 -25.48 -4.06
CA PRO A 66 -1.26 -24.73 -4.17
C PRO A 66 -1.45 -23.21 -4.21
N ALA A 67 -2.53 -22.73 -4.85
CA ALA A 67 -2.86 -21.30 -4.87
C ALA A 67 -3.21 -20.76 -3.48
N LEU A 68 -3.81 -21.58 -2.61
CA LEU A 68 -4.09 -21.19 -1.22
C LEU A 68 -2.80 -21.09 -0.40
N VAL A 69 -1.83 -21.98 -0.63
CA VAL A 69 -0.52 -21.93 0.03
C VAL A 69 0.21 -20.65 -0.38
N GLU A 70 0.31 -20.39 -1.68
CA GLU A 70 0.94 -19.18 -2.20
C GLU A 70 0.23 -17.90 -1.71
N LEU A 71 -1.11 -17.88 -1.74
CA LEU A 71 -1.90 -16.74 -1.26
C LEU A 71 -1.59 -16.38 0.20
N ARG A 72 -1.33 -17.38 1.06
CA ARG A 72 -0.93 -17.13 2.46
C ARG A 72 0.43 -16.44 2.53
N MET A 73 1.40 -16.87 1.73
CA MET A 73 2.73 -16.27 1.67
C MET A 73 2.67 -14.83 1.16
N GLN A 74 1.92 -14.59 0.09
CA GLN A 74 1.73 -13.25 -0.49
C GLN A 74 1.04 -12.30 0.50
N ARG A 75 0.04 -12.77 1.25
CA ARG A 75 -0.60 -11.97 2.31
C ARG A 75 0.35 -11.61 3.45
N GLN A 76 1.26 -12.52 3.83
CA GLN A 76 2.28 -12.22 4.83
C GLN A 76 3.29 -11.19 4.31
N LEU A 77 3.72 -11.29 3.04
CA LEU A 77 4.58 -10.30 2.42
C LEU A 77 3.89 -8.92 2.35
N LEU A 78 2.63 -8.88 1.92
CA LEU A 78 1.85 -7.64 1.89
C LEU A 78 1.77 -7.00 3.27
N GLY A 79 1.50 -7.79 4.31
CA GLY A 79 1.49 -7.29 5.69
C GLY A 79 2.83 -6.66 6.11
N ARG A 80 3.96 -7.28 5.71
CA ARG A 80 5.30 -6.73 5.99
C ARG A 80 5.58 -5.44 5.23
N LEU A 81 5.23 -5.36 3.95
CA LEU A 81 5.39 -4.15 3.15
C LEU A 81 4.55 -2.98 3.69
N LEU A 82 3.28 -3.25 4.04
CA LEU A 82 2.39 -2.25 4.61
C LEU A 82 2.82 -1.82 6.02
N ALA A 83 3.39 -2.73 6.81
CA ALA A 83 3.98 -2.37 8.10
C ALA A 83 5.22 -1.49 7.92
N ALA A 84 6.10 -1.82 6.96
CA ALA A 84 7.30 -1.03 6.67
C ALA A 84 6.97 0.40 6.21
N LEU A 85 5.89 0.60 5.45
CA LEU A 85 5.36 1.93 5.10
C LEU A 85 4.95 2.76 6.32
N ARG A 86 4.71 2.15 7.49
CA ARG A 86 4.33 2.86 8.72
C ARG A 86 5.52 3.13 9.63
N VAL A 87 6.72 2.64 9.30
CA VAL A 87 7.92 2.78 10.12
C VAL A 87 8.74 3.96 9.60
N PRO A 88 9.07 4.97 10.44
CA PRO A 88 10.00 6.03 10.06
C PRO A 88 11.37 5.45 9.75
N LEU A 89 11.86 5.62 8.53
CA LEU A 89 13.24 5.31 8.15
C LEU A 89 14.05 6.60 8.23
N GLY A 90 14.43 6.97 9.46
CA GLY A 90 15.25 8.15 9.75
C GLY A 90 15.12 8.51 11.21
N ALA A 91 16.21 8.35 11.97
CA ALA A 91 16.27 8.79 13.35
C ALA A 91 16.38 10.31 13.41
N GLU A 92 15.36 10.98 13.91
CA GLU A 92 15.56 12.04 14.89
C GLU A 92 14.65 11.75 16.08
N GLU A 93 15.31 11.40 17.18
CA GLU A 93 14.77 11.27 18.53
C GLU A 93 14.24 12.63 19.01
N ASP A 94 12.99 12.97 18.68
CA ASP A 94 12.08 13.74 19.58
C ASP A 94 10.65 13.95 19.04
N GLN A 95 10.22 13.20 18.03
CA GLN A 95 8.84 13.27 17.51
C GLN A 95 8.07 12.01 17.93
N PRO A 96 6.80 12.14 18.39
CA PRO A 96 6.00 10.98 18.75
C PRO A 96 5.87 10.08 17.52
N ALA A 97 6.44 8.89 17.64
CA ALA A 97 6.71 7.92 16.58
C ALA A 97 5.62 7.81 15.48
N GLY A 98 6.07 7.72 14.23
CA GLY A 98 5.55 6.71 13.31
C GLY A 98 4.17 6.91 12.71
N ARG A 99 3.88 8.10 12.17
CA ARG A 99 2.72 8.27 11.31
C ARG A 99 3.17 8.79 9.96
N LEU A 100 2.86 8.04 8.88
CA LEU A 100 2.70 8.59 7.54
C LEU A 100 2.09 9.98 7.71
N GLN A 101 2.75 11.03 7.24
CA GLN A 101 2.22 12.38 7.42
C GLN A 101 0.90 12.44 6.68
N ARG A 102 -0.20 12.24 7.44
CA ARG A 102 -1.54 12.36 6.91
C ARG A 102 -1.57 13.73 6.29
N ARG A 103 -1.93 13.81 5.02
CA ARG A 103 -2.10 15.07 4.34
C ARG A 103 -3.04 15.90 5.21
N THR A 104 -2.47 16.85 5.94
CA THR A 104 -3.27 17.75 6.76
C THR A 104 -4.17 18.43 5.76
N THR A 105 -5.48 18.33 5.96
CA THR A 105 -6.44 19.12 5.19
C THR A 105 -5.96 20.56 5.29
N ARG A 106 -5.41 21.08 4.18
CA ARG A 106 -4.87 22.44 4.02
C ARG A 106 -5.10 23.28 5.26
N GLY A 107 -4.06 23.43 6.08
CA GLY A 107 -4.04 24.48 7.07
C GLY A 107 -4.52 25.76 6.39
N PHE A 108 -5.55 26.36 6.99
CA PHE A 108 -6.07 27.66 6.62
C PHE A 108 -4.89 28.56 6.24
N TYR A 109 -4.87 29.06 5.00
CA TYR A 109 -3.95 30.11 4.62
C TYR A 109 -4.11 31.25 5.62
N GLY A 110 -2.98 31.73 6.14
CA GLY A 110 -2.93 32.89 7.02
C GLY A 110 -3.81 34.01 6.48
N VAL A 111 -4.78 34.43 7.29
CA VAL A 111 -5.35 35.76 7.17
C VAL A 111 -4.23 36.70 7.57
N ARG A 112 -3.48 37.13 6.55
CA ARG A 112 -2.58 38.26 6.62
C ARG A 112 -3.45 39.47 6.97
N ALA A 113 -3.12 40.11 8.09
CA ALA A 113 -3.65 41.41 8.46
C ALA A 113 -3.56 42.38 7.27
N VAL A 114 -4.64 43.12 7.04
CA VAL A 114 -4.64 44.32 6.21
C VAL A 114 -5.27 45.43 7.05
N SER A 115 -4.39 46.39 7.35
CA SER A 115 -4.54 47.82 7.69
C SER A 115 -5.75 48.30 8.48
#